data_AF-A0AAE3EEA1-F1
#
_entry.id   AF-A0AAE3EEA1-F1
#
_cell.length_a   1.000
_cell.length_b   1.000
_cell.length_c   1.000
_cell.angle_alpha   90.00
_cell.angle_beta   90.00
_cell.angle_gamma   90.00
#
_symmetry.space_group_name_H-M   'P 1'
#
loop_
_entity.id
_entity.type
_entity.pdbx_description
1 polymer ?
#
loop_
_entity_poly.entity_id
_entity_poly.type
_entity_poly.pdbx_seq_one_letter_code
_entity_poly.pdbx_strand_id
1 'polypeptide(L)'
;MKKRNMALALTVPMLLLAGCGGGSETTTAAATEAPATTAAETTTAAETTTAAETTTAAAAVTYPIVTEDTEHQKEYASKEEGDATKFAWYKWEFEIDPDIDTVGEIGDGVGELYFRLYSPEAKDGEKYPIVEVLGGLGSTNAMTNETNGYATRGAAYASDVNQAENPSYVVNFSTPFEACVNYEAELAYVYQFGEVAKWVESEFGNVDMDRIYATGHSQGAGWSYELASVQPDLLAAVLINAGTTIHTTWGNQCDMKAIADSDVNIYIWHGYNDPYIPVNEAYRAYNTLTALGKQNIHMEIQNGDNVTSSGGHCNHDIVSSEKITPYMAWLYEQTKSVPFITTAEKTEEDTYADYSWAGRLVFADMDGWTTANDYANWTEPADNSTWDQAKADSKALVDAGETTGKIVLGKVRIGDETATSYDDATKDNPVVTIAPGDEVAITVQGYTGGYGDDWDAFNKEWAVDWAVLEGSVTDIELTHEASAEPVLRPDTVTLANGGGPNVNNSLYNENTLDGKQVYVKIQTADNYEGDTLKVALRFTRDLGNGEYASYYHVVNFNVQQ
;
A
#
# COMPACT_ATOMS: atom_id res chain seq x y z
N MET A 1 46.46 20.45 22.54
CA MET A 1 47.16 21.72 22.89
C MET A 1 47.41 22.51 21.61
N LYS A 2 47.08 23.81 21.64
CA LYS A 2 47.34 24.90 20.65
C LYS A 2 46.68 24.73 19.26
N LYS A 3 45.53 25.36 18.92
CA LYS A 3 45.24 26.81 18.64
C LYS A 3 46.27 27.39 17.66
N ARG A 4 45.98 28.11 16.57
CA ARG A 4 44.85 28.99 16.14
C ARG A 4 45.22 29.41 14.68
N ASN A 5 44.32 29.69 13.72
CA ASN A 5 43.66 30.99 13.51
C ASN A 5 42.76 30.98 12.26
N MET A 6 41.68 31.77 12.37
CA MET A 6 40.66 32.12 11.38
C MET A 6 41.16 33.06 10.28
N ALA A 7 40.46 33.09 9.14
CA ALA A 7 40.05 34.33 8.49
C ALA A 7 38.77 34.13 7.65
N LEU A 8 37.80 34.99 7.92
CA LEU A 8 36.47 35.15 7.33
C LEU A 8 36.55 36.22 6.23
N ALA A 9 35.84 36.08 5.12
CA ALA A 9 35.54 37.21 4.23
C ALA A 9 34.13 37.07 3.64
N LEU A 10 33.26 37.97 4.07
CA LEU A 10 31.92 38.25 3.55
C LEU A 10 32.05 39.47 2.61
N THR A 11 31.34 39.51 1.48
CA THR A 11 30.72 40.74 0.91
C THR A 11 29.89 40.44 -0.34
N VAL A 12 28.70 41.02 -0.36
CA VAL A 12 27.64 41.15 -1.40
C VAL A 12 27.21 42.65 -1.33
N PRO A 13 26.44 43.32 -2.24
CA PRO A 13 25.99 43.10 -3.64
C PRO A 13 26.33 44.30 -4.58
N MET A 14 25.91 44.24 -5.86
CA MET A 14 25.65 45.47 -6.65
C MET A 14 24.35 45.37 -7.45
N LEU A 15 23.41 46.27 -7.12
CA LEU A 15 22.20 46.62 -7.88
C LEU A 15 22.56 47.45 -9.12
N LEU A 16 21.82 47.27 -10.22
CA LEU A 16 21.51 48.34 -11.18
C LEU A 16 20.05 48.23 -11.63
N LEU A 17 19.38 49.38 -11.65
CA LEU A 17 17.94 49.61 -11.78
C LEU A 17 17.60 50.15 -13.18
N ALA A 18 16.35 49.86 -13.58
CA ALA A 18 15.38 50.69 -14.30
C ALA A 18 15.34 50.71 -15.85
N GLY A 19 14.12 50.45 -16.34
CA GLY A 19 13.61 50.80 -17.67
C GLY A 19 12.15 50.39 -17.85
N CYS A 20 11.22 51.25 -17.43
CA CYS A 20 9.76 51.08 -17.57
C CYS A 20 9.26 51.16 -19.03
N GLY A 21 8.13 50.51 -19.32
CA GLY A 21 7.29 50.80 -20.48
C GLY A 21 6.02 49.95 -20.48
N GLY A 22 4.90 50.51 -20.03
CA GLY A 22 3.57 49.86 -20.04
C GLY A 22 2.74 50.19 -21.28
N GLY A 23 1.69 49.39 -21.51
CA GLY A 23 0.67 49.64 -22.52
C GLY A 23 -0.41 48.55 -22.55
N SER A 24 -1.59 48.90 -22.03
CA SER A 24 -2.88 48.18 -22.04
C SER A 24 -3.40 47.90 -23.46
N GLU A 25 -4.06 46.77 -23.72
CA GLU A 25 -5.55 46.67 -23.78
C GLU A 25 -6.07 45.47 -24.64
N THR A 26 -7.20 44.91 -24.18
CA THR A 26 -8.29 44.21 -24.90
C THR A 26 -8.25 42.71 -25.26
N THR A 27 -9.34 42.08 -24.81
CA THR A 27 -9.91 40.76 -25.08
C THR A 27 -10.60 40.66 -26.45
N THR A 28 -10.55 39.50 -27.12
CA THR A 28 -11.72 38.81 -27.72
C THR A 28 -11.36 37.39 -28.21
N ALA A 29 -12.37 36.54 -28.32
CA ALA A 29 -12.33 35.08 -28.44
C ALA A 29 -12.32 34.51 -29.87
N ALA A 30 -11.96 33.22 -29.93
CA ALA A 30 -12.39 32.14 -30.82
C ALA A 30 -12.02 32.17 -32.33
N ALA A 31 -11.31 31.12 -32.77
CA ALA A 31 -11.82 30.16 -33.77
C ALA A 31 -10.86 28.98 -33.99
N THR A 32 -11.46 27.80 -34.08
CA THR A 32 -10.96 26.47 -34.44
C THR A 32 -10.42 26.43 -35.87
N GLU A 33 -9.31 25.72 -36.11
CA GLU A 33 -9.12 24.90 -37.33
C GLU A 33 -7.85 24.01 -37.21
N ALA A 34 -8.00 22.75 -37.58
CA ALA A 34 -6.95 21.76 -37.82
C ALA A 34 -7.25 21.10 -39.19
N PRO A 35 -6.36 20.27 -39.74
CA PRO A 35 -4.91 20.43 -39.90
C PRO A 35 -4.51 20.28 -41.40
N ALA A 36 -3.30 20.71 -41.76
CA ALA A 36 -2.73 20.44 -43.08
C ALA A 36 -1.45 19.59 -42.95
N THR A 37 -1.55 18.35 -43.42
CA THR A 37 -0.45 17.40 -43.67
C THR A 37 0.49 17.93 -44.75
N THR A 38 1.80 17.87 -44.53
CA THR A 38 2.76 17.69 -45.65
C THR A 38 3.97 16.91 -45.16
N ALA A 39 4.22 15.79 -45.85
CA ALA A 39 5.40 14.94 -45.69
C ALA A 39 6.68 15.69 -46.06
N ALA A 40 7.78 15.39 -45.38
CA ALA A 40 9.12 15.74 -45.86
C ALA A 40 10.10 14.59 -45.65
N GLU A 41 10.87 14.39 -46.71
CA GLU A 41 11.77 13.29 -47.03
C GLU A 41 12.98 13.13 -46.11
N THR A 42 13.42 11.87 -46.03
CA THR A 42 14.69 11.40 -45.48
C THR A 42 15.87 11.91 -46.32
N THR A 43 16.87 12.51 -45.67
CA THR A 43 18.25 12.54 -46.21
C THR A 43 19.27 12.40 -45.10
N THR A 44 20.05 11.32 -45.23
CA THR A 44 21.24 10.95 -44.47
C THR A 44 22.40 11.92 -44.75
N ALA A 45 23.10 12.36 -43.71
CA ALA A 45 24.48 12.83 -43.81
C ALA A 45 25.26 12.36 -42.57
N ALA A 46 26.26 11.52 -42.83
CA ALA A 46 27.18 11.00 -41.83
C ALA A 46 28.27 12.04 -41.53
N GLU A 47 28.51 12.32 -40.24
CA GLU A 47 29.77 12.89 -39.78
C GLU A 47 30.46 11.88 -38.86
N THR A 48 31.68 11.51 -39.25
CA THR A 48 32.55 10.57 -38.56
C THR A 48 33.45 11.36 -37.62
N THR A 49 33.26 11.21 -36.31
CA THR A 49 34.24 11.63 -35.30
C THR A 49 34.74 10.40 -34.57
N THR A 50 35.99 10.05 -34.84
CA THR A 50 36.72 8.97 -34.19
C THR A 50 37.18 9.43 -32.80
N ALA A 51 36.45 9.05 -31.76
CA ALA A 51 36.96 9.07 -30.39
C ALA A 51 37.54 7.69 -30.08
N ALA A 52 38.85 7.63 -29.85
CA ALA A 52 39.51 6.45 -29.34
C ALA A 52 39.26 6.39 -27.83
N GLU A 53 38.25 5.64 -27.41
CA GLU A 53 38.07 5.26 -26.02
C GLU A 53 38.60 3.85 -25.79
N THR A 54 39.48 3.77 -24.80
CA THR A 54 40.05 2.54 -24.29
C THR A 54 38.95 1.81 -23.51
N THR A 55 38.11 1.03 -24.18
CA THR A 55 37.21 0.09 -23.50
C THR A 55 38.04 -1.09 -23.02
N THR A 56 38.39 -1.08 -21.73
CA THR A 56 38.57 -2.34 -21.01
C THR A 56 37.21 -3.01 -21.05
N ALA A 57 37.03 -4.05 -21.87
CA ALA A 57 35.81 -4.84 -21.87
C ALA A 57 35.67 -5.44 -20.46
N ALA A 58 34.83 -4.83 -19.63
CA ALA A 58 34.26 -5.53 -18.49
C ALA A 58 33.66 -6.82 -19.05
N ALA A 59 34.00 -7.97 -18.46
CA ALA A 59 33.39 -9.22 -18.85
C ALA A 59 31.88 -9.05 -18.77
N ALA A 60 31.15 -9.40 -19.84
CA ALA A 60 29.69 -9.35 -19.82
C ALA A 60 29.22 -10.31 -18.73
N VAL A 61 28.74 -9.76 -17.62
CA VAL A 61 28.10 -10.52 -16.55
C VAL A 61 26.74 -10.95 -17.08
N THR A 62 26.41 -12.23 -16.94
CA THR A 62 25.09 -12.76 -17.34
C THR A 62 24.26 -12.96 -16.08
N TYR A 63 23.18 -12.21 -15.97
CA TYR A 63 22.17 -12.36 -14.93
C TYR A 63 21.02 -13.27 -15.39
N PRO A 64 20.25 -13.86 -14.46
CA PRO A 64 20.43 -13.81 -13.00
C PRO A 64 21.58 -14.69 -12.49
N ILE A 65 22.18 -14.30 -11.36
CA ILE A 65 23.24 -15.05 -10.67
C ILE A 65 22.72 -15.55 -9.33
N VAL A 66 22.88 -16.84 -9.06
CA VAL A 66 22.52 -17.45 -7.77
C VAL A 66 23.77 -17.88 -7.02
N THR A 67 23.89 -17.49 -5.76
CA THR A 67 24.99 -17.88 -4.88
C THR A 67 24.49 -18.30 -3.52
N GLU A 68 25.23 -19.18 -2.84
CA GLU A 68 24.97 -19.48 -1.43
C GLU A 68 25.26 -18.25 -0.56
N ASP A 69 24.29 -17.86 0.25
CA ASP A 69 24.41 -16.72 1.17
C ASP A 69 25.08 -17.16 2.48
N THR A 70 26.38 -17.45 2.38
CA THR A 70 27.18 -17.91 3.53
C THR A 70 27.49 -16.81 4.53
N GLU A 71 27.28 -15.54 4.18
CA GLU A 71 27.51 -14.39 5.06
C GLU A 71 26.37 -14.30 6.06
N HIS A 72 25.14 -14.14 5.58
CA HIS A 72 24.00 -14.08 6.46
C HIS A 72 23.78 -15.41 7.19
N GLN A 73 23.98 -16.57 6.55
CA GLN A 73 23.91 -17.85 7.24
C GLN A 73 24.77 -17.88 8.52
N LYS A 74 26.01 -17.37 8.47
CA LYS A 74 26.91 -17.36 9.65
C LYS A 74 26.43 -16.42 10.74
N GLU A 75 25.83 -15.29 10.38
CA GLU A 75 25.35 -14.29 11.33
C GLU A 75 24.03 -14.69 11.99
N TYR A 76 23.19 -15.41 11.24
CA TYR A 76 21.77 -15.51 11.53
C TYR A 76 21.30 -16.93 11.85
N ALA A 77 21.89 -17.97 11.26
CA ALA A 77 21.40 -19.34 11.44
C ALA A 77 21.41 -19.83 12.90
N SER A 78 22.30 -19.30 13.75
CA SER A 78 22.32 -19.66 15.18
C SER A 78 21.14 -19.12 16.00
N LYS A 79 20.33 -18.23 15.41
CA LYS A 79 19.14 -17.61 16.01
C LYS A 79 17.85 -18.28 15.54
N GLU A 80 17.92 -19.19 14.57
CA GLU A 80 16.75 -19.90 14.06
C GLU A 80 16.43 -21.12 14.91
N GLU A 81 15.14 -21.41 15.05
CA GLU A 81 14.62 -22.59 15.74
C GLU A 81 13.62 -23.34 14.85
N GLY A 82 13.32 -24.60 15.21
CA GLY A 82 12.30 -25.39 14.53
C GLY A 82 12.57 -25.64 13.05
N ASP A 83 11.50 -25.70 12.24
CA ASP A 83 11.56 -26.06 10.82
C ASP A 83 12.27 -25.01 9.95
N ALA A 84 12.42 -23.76 10.43
CA ALA A 84 13.19 -22.73 9.74
C ALA A 84 14.66 -23.13 9.52
N THR A 85 15.23 -23.92 10.44
CA THR A 85 16.63 -24.40 10.35
C THR A 85 16.89 -25.36 9.19
N LYS A 86 15.84 -25.89 8.56
CA LYS A 86 15.93 -26.84 7.43
C LYS A 86 16.24 -26.15 6.10
N PHE A 87 16.11 -24.83 6.02
CA PHE A 87 16.24 -24.09 4.76
C PHE A 87 17.70 -23.76 4.45
N ALA A 88 18.05 -23.84 3.16
CA ALA A 88 19.31 -23.32 2.63
C ALA A 88 19.21 -21.80 2.35
N TRP A 89 20.35 -21.10 2.34
CA TRP A 89 20.46 -19.64 2.22
C TRP A 89 20.99 -19.27 0.84
N TYR A 90 20.27 -18.41 0.11
CA TYR A 90 20.66 -18.00 -1.22
C TYR A 90 20.53 -16.50 -1.43
N LYS A 91 21.43 -15.97 -2.27
CA LYS A 91 21.36 -14.63 -2.86
C LYS A 91 21.15 -14.76 -4.37
N TRP A 92 20.24 -13.96 -4.88
CA TRP A 92 19.85 -13.83 -6.28
C TRP A 92 20.17 -12.41 -6.75
N GLU A 93 21.11 -12.29 -7.68
CA GLU A 93 21.45 -11.01 -8.32
C GLU A 93 20.82 -10.96 -9.71
N PHE A 94 20.28 -9.81 -10.09
CA PHE A 94 19.65 -9.60 -11.39
C PHE A 94 19.91 -8.19 -11.92
N GLU A 95 19.73 -8.01 -13.24
CA GLU A 95 19.83 -6.69 -13.86
C GLU A 95 18.57 -5.88 -13.54
N ILE A 96 18.77 -4.67 -13.02
CA ILE A 96 17.72 -3.69 -12.73
C ILE A 96 18.10 -2.33 -13.34
N ASP A 97 17.12 -1.52 -13.69
CA ASP A 97 17.37 -0.18 -14.22
C ASP A 97 18.05 0.69 -13.13
N PRO A 98 19.24 1.27 -13.40
CA PRO A 98 19.95 2.12 -12.44
C PRO A 98 19.13 3.30 -11.88
N ASP A 99 18.14 3.79 -12.62
CA ASP A 99 17.31 4.93 -12.17
C ASP A 99 16.31 4.54 -11.07
N ILE A 100 15.97 3.25 -10.96
CA ILE A 100 15.05 2.70 -9.94
C ILE A 100 15.76 1.78 -8.93
N ASP A 101 17.06 1.58 -9.09
CA ASP A 101 17.88 0.72 -8.26
C ASP A 101 18.18 1.37 -6.90
N THR A 102 17.40 0.98 -5.90
CA THR A 102 17.44 1.53 -4.54
C THR A 102 18.06 0.58 -3.50
N VAL A 103 18.46 -0.63 -3.92
CA VAL A 103 18.90 -1.72 -3.03
C VAL A 103 20.38 -1.99 -3.25
N GLY A 104 21.14 -2.23 -2.16
CA GLY A 104 22.57 -2.51 -2.30
C GLY A 104 23.37 -1.25 -2.66
N GLU A 105 24.18 -1.30 -3.71
CA GLU A 105 24.89 -0.12 -4.22
C GLU A 105 23.98 0.66 -5.18
N ILE A 106 23.24 1.62 -4.62
CA ILE A 106 22.26 2.45 -5.34
C ILE A 106 22.79 2.91 -6.72
N GLY A 107 22.07 2.52 -7.77
CA GLY A 107 22.31 2.94 -9.14
C GLY A 107 23.45 2.20 -9.85
N ASP A 108 23.90 1.06 -9.32
CA ASP A 108 24.87 0.19 -9.99
C ASP A 108 24.22 -0.73 -11.04
N GLY A 109 22.88 -0.84 -11.00
CA GLY A 109 22.08 -1.63 -11.93
C GLY A 109 22.01 -3.11 -11.56
N VAL A 110 22.31 -3.46 -10.31
CA VAL A 110 22.32 -4.84 -9.80
C VAL A 110 21.37 -4.99 -8.62
N GLY A 111 20.20 -5.58 -8.90
CA GLY A 111 19.24 -5.91 -7.85
C GLY A 111 19.71 -7.12 -7.05
N GLU A 112 19.68 -7.02 -5.72
CA GLU A 112 19.96 -8.13 -4.81
C GLU A 112 18.68 -8.61 -4.09
N LEU A 113 18.25 -9.85 -4.37
CA LEU A 113 17.15 -10.53 -3.71
C LEU A 113 17.69 -11.71 -2.90
N TYR A 114 17.29 -11.82 -1.64
CA TYR A 114 17.69 -12.94 -0.80
C TYR A 114 16.49 -13.87 -0.57
N PHE A 115 16.74 -15.17 -0.59
CA PHE A 115 15.69 -16.16 -0.38
C PHE A 115 16.20 -17.40 0.38
N ARG A 116 15.25 -18.09 1.00
CA ARG A 116 15.44 -19.37 1.67
C ARG A 116 14.77 -20.44 0.84
N LEU A 117 15.43 -21.59 0.67
CA LEU A 117 14.88 -22.72 -0.05
C LEU A 117 14.92 -23.96 0.83
N TYR A 118 13.76 -24.57 1.03
CA TYR A 118 13.64 -25.94 1.49
C TYR A 118 13.44 -26.86 0.28
N SER A 119 14.23 -27.93 0.22
CA SER A 119 14.09 -28.99 -0.79
C SER A 119 13.51 -30.24 -0.14
N PRO A 120 12.46 -30.85 -0.73
CA PRO A 120 11.88 -32.08 -0.19
C PRO A 120 12.85 -33.24 -0.32
N GLU A 121 12.62 -34.30 0.45
CA GLU A 121 13.32 -35.57 0.25
C GLU A 121 12.92 -36.19 -1.10
N ALA A 122 13.75 -35.96 -2.11
CA ALA A 122 13.48 -36.37 -3.47
C ALA A 122 13.50 -37.90 -3.63
N LYS A 123 12.47 -38.44 -4.29
CA LYS A 123 12.42 -39.82 -4.77
C LYS A 123 12.61 -39.85 -6.28
N ASP A 124 13.40 -40.80 -6.75
CA ASP A 124 13.70 -40.96 -8.18
C ASP A 124 12.42 -41.02 -9.03
N GLY A 125 12.32 -40.10 -9.98
CA GLY A 125 11.22 -40.04 -10.96
C GLY A 125 9.94 -39.35 -10.47
N GLU A 126 9.89 -38.87 -9.23
CA GLU A 126 8.80 -38.01 -8.76
C GLU A 126 9.09 -36.53 -9.05
N LYS A 127 8.03 -35.76 -9.28
CA LYS A 127 8.08 -34.30 -9.42
C LYS A 127 7.28 -33.63 -8.30
N TYR A 128 7.82 -32.55 -7.76
CA TYR A 128 7.27 -31.88 -6.57
C TYR A 128 6.84 -30.44 -6.88
N PRO A 129 5.73 -29.97 -6.30
CA PRO A 129 5.30 -28.58 -6.45
C PRO A 129 6.27 -27.62 -5.76
N ILE A 130 6.18 -26.33 -6.12
CA ILE A 130 6.82 -25.23 -5.39
C ILE A 130 5.74 -24.43 -4.66
N VAL A 131 5.97 -24.14 -3.37
CA VAL A 131 5.21 -23.16 -2.60
C VAL A 131 6.09 -21.93 -2.37
N GLU A 132 5.80 -20.83 -3.05
CA GLU A 132 6.40 -19.52 -2.79
C GLU A 132 5.64 -18.83 -1.66
N VAL A 133 6.33 -18.54 -0.56
CA VAL A 133 5.75 -17.98 0.65
C VAL A 133 6.26 -16.57 0.88
N LEU A 134 5.37 -15.60 0.72
CA LEU A 134 5.65 -14.17 0.72
C LEU A 134 5.30 -13.52 2.07
N GLY A 135 6.31 -12.94 2.71
CA GLY A 135 6.17 -12.20 3.96
C GLY A 135 5.48 -10.84 3.77
N GLY A 136 5.04 -10.23 4.86
CA GLY A 136 4.43 -8.90 4.87
C GLY A 136 5.50 -7.83 5.05
N LEU A 137 5.11 -6.55 5.10
CA LEU A 137 6.07 -5.45 5.29
C LEU A 137 6.92 -5.61 6.56
N GLY A 138 6.37 -6.18 7.63
CA GLY A 138 7.14 -6.46 8.85
C GLY A 138 8.26 -7.51 8.69
N SER A 139 8.29 -8.22 7.55
CA SER A 139 9.30 -9.21 7.18
C SER A 139 10.37 -8.68 6.22
N THR A 140 10.18 -7.50 5.60
CA THR A 140 11.21 -6.91 4.73
C THR A 140 12.48 -6.66 5.54
N ASN A 141 13.63 -7.00 4.97
CA ASN A 141 14.95 -6.94 5.64
C ASN A 141 15.06 -7.79 6.93
N ALA A 142 14.06 -8.61 7.28
CA ALA A 142 14.02 -9.31 8.57
C ALA A 142 14.62 -10.73 8.50
N MET A 143 15.94 -10.86 8.61
CA MET A 143 16.65 -12.13 8.42
C MET A 143 16.23 -13.29 9.37
N THR A 144 15.95 -13.03 10.66
CA THR A 144 15.72 -14.11 11.67
C THR A 144 14.68 -13.80 12.74
N ASN A 145 13.70 -12.95 12.49
CA ASN A 145 12.71 -12.65 13.52
C ASN A 145 11.85 -13.91 13.82
N GLU A 146 11.66 -14.28 15.09
CA GLU A 146 10.78 -15.38 15.51
C GLU A 146 9.32 -15.16 15.05
N THR A 147 8.91 -13.91 14.82
CA THR A 147 7.55 -13.55 14.34
C THR A 147 7.48 -13.28 12.84
N ASN A 148 8.54 -12.72 12.24
CA ASN A 148 8.54 -12.21 10.85
C ASN A 148 9.75 -12.63 10.01
N GLY A 149 10.56 -13.57 10.49
CA GLY A 149 11.83 -13.96 9.88
C GLY A 149 11.69 -14.70 8.56
N TYR A 150 12.77 -14.64 7.76
CA TYR A 150 12.87 -15.17 6.39
C TYR A 150 12.23 -16.55 6.21
N ALA A 151 12.53 -17.55 7.03
CA ALA A 151 12.02 -18.91 6.85
C ALA A 151 10.76 -19.22 7.66
N THR A 152 10.41 -18.38 8.65
CA THR A 152 9.36 -18.67 9.64
C THR A 152 8.00 -18.91 8.99
N ARG A 153 7.69 -18.20 7.90
CA ARG A 153 6.37 -18.32 7.24
C ARG A 153 6.25 -19.56 6.36
N GLY A 154 7.34 -20.01 5.74
CA GLY A 154 7.35 -21.29 5.02
C GLY A 154 7.64 -22.50 5.90
N ALA A 155 8.12 -22.29 7.13
CA ALA A 155 8.43 -23.36 8.08
C ALA A 155 7.25 -24.33 8.29
N ALA A 156 6.01 -23.83 8.28
CA ALA A 156 4.83 -24.67 8.33
C ALA A 156 4.77 -25.64 7.14
N TYR A 157 4.91 -25.16 5.90
CA TYR A 157 4.94 -26.01 4.70
C TYR A 157 6.11 -27.00 4.69
N ALA A 158 7.25 -26.63 5.29
CA ALA A 158 8.44 -27.48 5.41
C ALA A 158 8.43 -28.41 6.65
N SER A 159 7.35 -28.42 7.43
CA SER A 159 7.26 -29.29 8.61
C SER A 159 7.17 -30.76 8.19
N ASP A 160 7.61 -31.66 9.09
CA ASP A 160 7.59 -33.11 8.82
C ASP A 160 6.16 -33.61 8.54
N VAL A 161 5.16 -33.01 9.19
CA VAL A 161 3.75 -33.35 9.00
C VAL A 161 3.30 -33.02 7.58
N ASN A 162 3.61 -31.81 7.10
CA ASN A 162 3.20 -31.37 5.77
C ASN A 162 3.98 -32.08 4.67
N GLN A 163 5.30 -32.23 4.82
CA GLN A 163 6.15 -32.89 3.83
C GLN A 163 5.90 -34.41 3.72
N ALA A 164 5.37 -35.05 4.76
CA ALA A 164 4.99 -36.47 4.71
C ALA A 164 3.79 -36.73 3.80
N GLU A 165 2.84 -35.79 3.71
CA GLU A 165 1.64 -35.92 2.89
C GLU A 165 1.74 -35.18 1.54
N ASN A 166 2.35 -33.99 1.54
CA ASN A 166 2.51 -33.12 0.37
C ASN A 166 3.97 -32.66 0.23
N PRO A 167 4.89 -33.55 -0.17
CA PRO A 167 6.29 -33.18 -0.36
C PRO A 167 6.40 -32.07 -1.40
N SER A 168 7.11 -30.99 -1.08
CA SER A 168 7.20 -29.79 -1.91
C SER A 168 8.48 -29.01 -1.67
N TYR A 169 8.93 -28.29 -2.70
CA TYR A 169 9.85 -27.19 -2.50
C TYR A 169 9.12 -26.05 -1.80
N VAL A 170 9.81 -25.35 -0.90
CA VAL A 170 9.28 -24.16 -0.24
C VAL A 170 10.30 -23.04 -0.39
N VAL A 171 9.88 -21.94 -1.01
CA VAL A 171 10.72 -20.77 -1.24
C VAL A 171 10.17 -19.62 -0.40
N ASN A 172 11.00 -19.05 0.46
CA ASN A 172 10.65 -17.81 1.14
C ASN A 172 11.56 -16.69 0.68
N PHE A 173 10.96 -15.60 0.24
CA PHE A 173 11.67 -14.41 -0.16
C PHE A 173 11.72 -13.40 0.97
N SER A 174 12.74 -12.57 0.92
CA SER A 174 12.72 -11.30 1.62
C SER A 174 13.00 -10.19 0.65
N THR A 175 11.95 -9.45 0.43
CA THR A 175 12.00 -8.23 -0.36
C THR A 175 12.70 -7.15 0.46
N PRO A 176 13.69 -6.47 -0.13
CA PRO A 176 14.29 -5.27 0.43
C PRO A 176 13.22 -4.21 0.69
N PHE A 177 13.22 -3.58 1.87
CA PHE A 177 12.26 -2.50 2.16
C PHE A 177 12.46 -1.32 1.19
N GLU A 178 13.70 -1.08 0.78
CA GLU A 178 14.11 -0.04 -0.14
C GLU A 178 13.51 -0.23 -1.54
N ALA A 179 13.20 -1.47 -1.95
CA ALA A 179 12.45 -1.73 -3.17
C ALA A 179 10.96 -1.40 -3.01
N CYS A 180 10.40 -1.53 -1.80
CA CYS A 180 8.97 -1.29 -1.53
C CYS A 180 8.58 0.21 -1.55
N VAL A 181 9.57 1.10 -1.49
CA VAL A 181 9.37 2.56 -1.57
C VAL A 181 9.44 3.11 -3.01
N ASN A 182 9.47 2.24 -4.03
CA ASN A 182 9.31 2.59 -5.43
C ASN A 182 8.60 1.44 -6.14
N TYR A 183 7.43 1.68 -6.73
CA TYR A 183 6.66 0.61 -7.38
C TYR A 183 7.39 -0.07 -8.54
N GLU A 184 8.10 0.67 -9.38
CA GLU A 184 8.83 0.08 -10.52
C GLU A 184 9.96 -0.84 -10.03
N ALA A 185 10.64 -0.45 -8.95
CA ALA A 185 11.62 -1.29 -8.28
C ALA A 185 10.94 -2.53 -7.67
N GLU A 186 9.89 -2.35 -6.88
CA GLU A 186 9.11 -3.45 -6.29
C GLU A 186 8.68 -4.48 -7.35
N LEU A 187 8.18 -4.00 -8.50
CA LEU A 187 7.75 -4.83 -9.61
C LEU A 187 8.89 -5.66 -10.20
N ALA A 188 10.08 -5.05 -10.36
CA ALA A 188 11.27 -5.76 -10.83
C ALA A 188 11.68 -6.89 -9.89
N TYR A 189 11.54 -6.68 -8.57
CA TYR A 189 11.76 -7.68 -7.54
C TYR A 189 10.72 -8.79 -7.54
N VAL A 190 9.43 -8.46 -7.63
CA VAL A 190 8.34 -9.45 -7.72
C VAL A 190 8.53 -10.35 -8.93
N TYR A 191 8.94 -9.81 -10.08
CA TYR A 191 9.22 -10.60 -11.27
C TYR A 191 10.31 -11.66 -11.01
N GLN A 192 11.28 -11.39 -10.14
CA GLN A 192 12.32 -12.35 -9.81
C GLN A 192 11.79 -13.56 -9.04
N PHE A 193 10.65 -13.47 -8.33
CA PHE A 193 10.10 -14.62 -7.60
C PHE A 193 9.87 -15.79 -8.57
N GLY A 194 9.19 -15.52 -9.69
CA GLY A 194 8.97 -16.52 -10.70
C GLY A 194 10.22 -16.97 -11.46
N GLU A 195 11.25 -16.13 -11.58
CA GLU A 195 12.56 -16.55 -12.11
C GLU A 195 13.29 -17.50 -11.14
N VAL A 196 13.16 -17.29 -9.83
CA VAL A 196 13.67 -18.23 -8.83
C VAL A 196 12.98 -19.58 -8.95
N ALA A 197 11.66 -19.65 -9.15
CA ALA A 197 10.97 -20.92 -9.39
C ALA A 197 11.52 -21.68 -10.61
N LYS A 198 11.79 -20.97 -11.71
CA LYS A 198 12.40 -21.55 -12.93
C LYS A 198 13.83 -22.03 -12.66
N TRP A 199 14.60 -21.29 -11.86
CA TRP A 199 15.92 -21.72 -11.44
C TRP A 199 15.88 -22.97 -10.57
N VAL A 200 14.92 -23.10 -9.63
CA VAL A 200 14.77 -24.32 -8.82
C VAL A 200 14.53 -25.54 -9.72
N GLU A 201 13.67 -25.46 -10.75
CA GLU A 201 13.54 -26.57 -11.72
C GLU A 201 14.83 -26.83 -12.48
N SER A 202 15.56 -25.78 -12.90
CA SER A 202 16.83 -25.95 -13.59
C SER A 202 17.91 -26.62 -12.73
N GLU A 203 17.94 -26.33 -11.43
CA GLU A 203 18.95 -26.83 -10.50
C GLU A 203 18.65 -28.26 -10.03
N PHE A 204 17.39 -28.55 -9.70
CA PHE A 204 17.02 -29.84 -9.10
C PHE A 204 16.41 -30.83 -10.11
N GLY A 205 15.78 -30.36 -11.19
CA GLY A 205 15.29 -31.18 -12.32
C GLY A 205 14.05 -32.03 -12.03
N ASN A 206 13.42 -31.84 -10.88
CA ASN A 206 12.28 -32.62 -10.39
C ASN A 206 11.18 -31.72 -9.78
N VAL A 207 11.04 -30.51 -10.28
CA VAL A 207 9.89 -29.64 -10.01
C VAL A 207 8.75 -30.01 -10.95
N ASP A 208 7.53 -29.95 -10.41
CA ASP A 208 6.31 -29.97 -11.17
C ASP A 208 5.91 -28.56 -11.57
N MET A 209 6.27 -28.16 -12.80
CA MET A 209 6.02 -26.81 -13.32
C MET A 209 4.53 -26.50 -13.53
N ASP A 210 3.64 -27.49 -13.46
CA ASP A 210 2.19 -27.27 -13.49
C ASP A 210 1.61 -27.02 -12.09
N ARG A 211 2.46 -27.03 -11.04
CA ARG A 211 2.08 -26.84 -9.64
C ARG A 211 3.05 -25.91 -8.91
N ILE A 212 3.18 -24.69 -9.44
CA ILE A 212 3.84 -23.57 -8.77
C ILE A 212 2.77 -22.71 -8.13
N TYR A 213 2.91 -22.48 -6.83
CA TYR A 213 1.93 -21.75 -6.02
C TYR A 213 2.58 -20.53 -5.39
N ALA A 214 1.84 -19.43 -5.28
CA ALA A 214 2.25 -18.31 -4.44
C ALA A 214 1.24 -18.11 -3.31
N THR A 215 1.73 -17.83 -2.11
CA THR A 215 0.90 -17.47 -0.97
C THR A 215 1.62 -16.45 -0.12
N GLY A 216 0.86 -15.55 0.48
CA GLY A 216 1.43 -14.57 1.38
C GLY A 216 0.38 -13.99 2.29
N HIS A 217 0.85 -13.16 3.21
CA HIS A 217 -0.03 -12.35 4.05
C HIS A 217 0.31 -10.87 3.92
N SER A 218 -0.66 -9.98 4.11
CA SER A 218 -0.43 -8.54 4.07
C SER A 218 0.21 -8.11 2.73
N GLN A 219 1.31 -7.36 2.75
CA GLN A 219 2.09 -7.02 1.55
C GLN A 219 2.49 -8.24 0.71
N GLY A 220 2.82 -9.38 1.32
CA GLY A 220 3.17 -10.59 0.59
C GLY A 220 1.98 -11.19 -0.15
N ALA A 221 0.77 -10.99 0.35
CA ALA A 221 -0.44 -11.32 -0.39
C ALA A 221 -0.64 -10.36 -1.58
N GLY A 222 -0.29 -9.07 -1.42
CA GLY A 222 -0.19 -8.11 -2.53
C GLY A 222 0.80 -8.55 -3.61
N TRP A 223 2.02 -8.94 -3.22
CA TRP A 223 3.01 -9.49 -4.16
C TRP A 223 2.55 -10.79 -4.84
N SER A 224 1.69 -11.58 -4.19
CA SER A 224 1.11 -12.78 -4.82
C SER A 224 0.16 -12.41 -5.96
N TYR A 225 -0.67 -11.37 -5.77
CA TYR A 225 -1.47 -10.81 -6.87
C TYR A 225 -0.57 -10.24 -7.97
N GLU A 226 0.47 -9.50 -7.57
CA GLU A 226 1.39 -8.86 -8.50
C GLU A 226 2.09 -9.90 -9.39
N LEU A 227 2.63 -10.96 -8.79
CA LEU A 227 3.24 -12.07 -9.51
C LEU A 227 2.25 -12.75 -10.48
N ALA A 228 0.99 -12.93 -10.06
CA ALA A 228 -0.07 -13.44 -10.94
C ALA A 228 -0.41 -12.48 -12.09
N SER A 229 -0.11 -11.19 -11.97
CA SER A 229 -0.32 -10.20 -13.02
C SER A 229 0.85 -10.13 -14.02
N VAL A 230 2.10 -10.23 -13.54
CA VAL A 230 3.29 -10.12 -14.40
C VAL A 230 3.79 -11.45 -14.96
N GLN A 231 3.48 -12.57 -14.28
CA GLN A 231 3.79 -13.92 -14.72
C GLN A 231 2.58 -14.86 -14.60
N PRO A 232 1.41 -14.52 -15.19
CA PRO A 232 0.17 -15.31 -15.08
C PRO A 232 0.32 -16.75 -15.56
N ASP A 233 1.18 -16.98 -16.55
CA ASP A 233 1.43 -18.32 -17.10
C ASP A 233 2.31 -19.19 -16.19
N LEU A 234 2.90 -18.67 -15.13
CA LEU A 234 3.75 -19.48 -14.25
C LEU A 234 2.92 -20.23 -13.21
N LEU A 235 1.91 -19.57 -12.63
CA LEU A 235 1.25 -20.01 -11.42
C LEU A 235 0.08 -20.95 -11.70
N ALA A 236 -0.05 -21.97 -10.88
CA ALA A 236 -1.27 -22.76 -10.79
C ALA A 236 -2.32 -22.09 -9.91
N ALA A 237 -1.88 -21.50 -8.79
CA ALA A 237 -2.78 -20.87 -7.83
C ALA A 237 -2.11 -19.82 -6.94
N VAL A 238 -2.93 -18.91 -6.42
CA VAL A 238 -2.58 -17.99 -5.34
C VAL A 238 -3.55 -18.09 -4.16
N LEU A 239 -2.98 -18.14 -2.95
CA LEU A 239 -3.71 -18.08 -1.68
C LEU A 239 -3.37 -16.79 -0.96
N ILE A 240 -4.35 -15.89 -0.88
CA ILE A 240 -4.21 -14.50 -0.45
C ILE A 240 -4.73 -14.39 0.99
N ASN A 241 -3.85 -14.12 1.95
CA ASN A 241 -4.24 -13.80 3.32
C ASN A 241 -4.17 -12.28 3.54
N ALA A 242 -5.32 -11.62 3.56
CA ALA A 242 -5.42 -10.17 3.77
C ALA A 242 -4.44 -9.38 2.89
N GLY A 243 -4.72 -9.33 1.58
CA GLY A 243 -3.88 -8.64 0.60
C GLY A 243 -4.63 -7.53 -0.12
N THR A 244 -3.89 -6.68 -0.85
CA THR A 244 -4.45 -5.61 -1.68
C THR A 244 -3.91 -5.72 -3.11
N THR A 245 -4.70 -5.34 -4.10
CA THR A 245 -4.26 -5.16 -5.50
C THR A 245 -3.93 -3.71 -5.86
N ILE A 246 -4.06 -2.81 -4.88
CA ILE A 246 -3.63 -1.41 -4.95
C ILE A 246 -2.56 -1.20 -3.91
N HIS A 247 -1.43 -0.69 -4.36
CA HIS A 247 -0.45 -0.14 -3.46
C HIS A 247 -0.93 1.27 -3.13
N THR A 248 -1.15 1.56 -1.85
CA THR A 248 -1.67 2.88 -1.51
C THR A 248 -0.79 3.97 -2.11
N THR A 249 0.53 3.95 -1.89
CA THR A 249 1.48 4.98 -2.40
C THR A 249 1.54 5.16 -3.93
N TRP A 250 1.21 4.13 -4.73
CA TRP A 250 1.55 4.12 -6.17
C TRP A 250 0.36 3.84 -7.09
N GLY A 251 -0.79 3.45 -6.53
CA GLY A 251 -2.01 3.14 -7.29
C GLY A 251 -2.20 1.68 -7.60
N ASN A 252 -2.81 1.40 -8.77
CA ASN A 252 -3.03 0.04 -9.23
C ASN A 252 -1.69 -0.68 -9.26
N GLN A 253 -1.50 -1.56 -8.29
CA GLN A 253 -0.30 -2.37 -8.18
C GLN A 253 -0.40 -3.41 -9.29
N CYS A 254 -1.54 -4.09 -9.39
CA CYS A 254 -1.67 -5.23 -10.27
C CYS A 254 -2.36 -4.89 -11.60
N ASP A 255 -1.89 -5.51 -12.68
CA ASP A 255 -2.69 -5.63 -13.91
C ASP A 255 -3.85 -6.61 -13.69
N MET A 256 -4.99 -6.08 -13.25
CA MET A 256 -6.20 -6.85 -12.97
C MET A 256 -6.72 -7.59 -14.20
N LYS A 257 -6.47 -7.06 -15.41
CA LYS A 257 -6.90 -7.69 -16.67
C LYS A 257 -6.04 -8.90 -16.97
N ALA A 258 -4.72 -8.82 -16.77
CA ALA A 258 -3.83 -9.96 -16.89
C ALA A 258 -4.19 -11.08 -15.91
N ILE A 259 -4.52 -10.74 -14.65
CA ILE A 259 -5.00 -11.71 -13.67
C ILE A 259 -6.35 -12.32 -14.10
N ALA A 260 -7.27 -11.50 -14.61
CA ALA A 260 -8.61 -11.94 -15.03
C ALA A 260 -8.56 -12.90 -16.24
N ASP A 261 -7.69 -12.60 -17.21
CA ASP A 261 -7.49 -13.41 -18.42
C ASP A 261 -6.68 -14.70 -18.17
N SER A 262 -6.02 -14.81 -17.01
CA SER A 262 -5.18 -15.97 -16.69
C SER A 262 -5.98 -17.16 -16.18
N ASP A 263 -5.35 -18.33 -16.26
CA ASP A 263 -5.86 -19.58 -15.70
C ASP A 263 -5.55 -19.76 -14.19
N VAL A 264 -4.89 -18.79 -13.55
CA VAL A 264 -4.48 -18.88 -12.14
C VAL A 264 -5.70 -19.02 -11.24
N ASN A 265 -5.75 -20.05 -10.40
CA ASN A 265 -6.80 -20.22 -9.39
C ASN A 265 -6.58 -19.27 -8.20
N ILE A 266 -7.61 -18.58 -7.75
CA ILE A 266 -7.48 -17.56 -6.69
C ILE A 266 -8.35 -17.92 -5.50
N TYR A 267 -7.76 -17.92 -4.30
CA TYR A 267 -8.48 -17.97 -3.03
C TYR A 267 -8.14 -16.73 -2.22
N ILE A 268 -9.14 -15.87 -2.00
CA ILE A 268 -9.05 -14.67 -1.18
C ILE A 268 -9.56 -15.01 0.21
N TRP A 269 -8.76 -14.74 1.23
CA TRP A 269 -9.10 -14.98 2.62
C TRP A 269 -8.81 -13.72 3.43
N HIS A 270 -9.82 -13.15 4.07
CA HIS A 270 -9.71 -11.84 4.73
C HIS A 270 -10.55 -11.75 6.01
N GLY A 271 -10.04 -11.05 7.01
CA GLY A 271 -10.75 -10.75 8.25
C GLY A 271 -11.64 -9.53 8.08
N TYR A 272 -12.90 -9.64 8.46
CA TYR A 272 -13.85 -8.53 8.37
C TYR A 272 -13.42 -7.31 9.20
N ASN A 273 -12.92 -7.54 10.42
CA ASN A 273 -12.39 -6.50 11.31
C ASN A 273 -10.85 -6.43 11.27
N ASP A 274 -10.22 -6.73 10.13
CA ASP A 274 -8.77 -6.57 9.98
C ASP A 274 -8.37 -5.12 10.31
N PRO A 275 -7.59 -4.88 11.39
CA PRO A 275 -7.23 -3.53 11.85
C PRO A 275 -6.10 -2.92 11.02
N TYR A 276 -5.55 -3.69 10.09
CA TYR A 276 -4.52 -3.30 9.16
C TYR A 276 -5.15 -3.20 7.77
N ILE A 277 -5.28 -4.30 6.99
CA ILE A 277 -5.83 -4.20 5.63
C ILE A 277 -7.35 -4.18 5.69
N PRO A 278 -8.00 -3.10 5.25
CA PRO A 278 -9.46 -3.06 5.23
C PRO A 278 -10.03 -4.20 4.40
N VAL A 279 -11.08 -4.86 4.89
CA VAL A 279 -11.78 -5.93 4.16
C VAL A 279 -12.28 -5.46 2.79
N ASN A 280 -12.45 -4.14 2.60
CA ASN A 280 -12.79 -3.49 1.34
C ASN A 280 -11.83 -3.88 0.20
N GLU A 281 -10.56 -4.14 0.50
CA GLU A 281 -9.57 -4.54 -0.51
C GLU A 281 -9.84 -5.94 -1.07
N ALA A 282 -10.30 -6.88 -0.24
CA ALA A 282 -10.72 -8.21 -0.71
C ALA A 282 -11.96 -8.11 -1.62
N TYR A 283 -12.99 -7.36 -1.21
CA TYR A 283 -14.18 -7.15 -2.01
C TYR A 283 -13.85 -6.47 -3.34
N ARG A 284 -12.98 -5.46 -3.32
CA ARG A 284 -12.55 -4.75 -4.53
C ARG A 284 -11.84 -5.69 -5.51
N ALA A 285 -10.87 -6.48 -5.03
CA ALA A 285 -10.18 -7.46 -5.87
C ALA A 285 -11.16 -8.48 -6.47
N TYR A 286 -12.03 -9.05 -5.65
CA TYR A 286 -13.03 -10.04 -6.09
C TYR A 286 -14.01 -9.46 -7.13
N ASN A 287 -14.64 -8.32 -6.83
CA ASN A 287 -15.63 -7.70 -7.72
C ASN A 287 -14.99 -7.26 -9.05
N THR A 288 -13.78 -6.71 -9.01
CA THR A 288 -13.06 -6.29 -10.22
C THR A 288 -12.72 -7.49 -11.11
N LEU A 289 -12.12 -8.54 -10.54
CA LEU A 289 -11.74 -9.73 -11.32
C LEU A 289 -12.96 -10.45 -11.89
N THR A 290 -14.05 -10.58 -11.12
CA THR A 290 -15.28 -11.22 -11.59
C THR A 290 -15.99 -10.39 -12.68
N ALA A 291 -16.01 -9.06 -12.56
CA ALA A 291 -16.51 -8.16 -13.60
C ALA A 291 -15.70 -8.26 -14.90
N LEU A 292 -14.39 -8.50 -14.80
CA LEU A 292 -13.49 -8.77 -15.93
C LEU A 292 -13.61 -10.20 -16.47
N GLY A 293 -14.39 -11.07 -15.83
CA GLY A 293 -14.73 -12.40 -16.32
C GLY A 293 -14.07 -13.57 -15.58
N LYS A 294 -13.24 -13.32 -14.57
CA LYS A 294 -12.60 -14.39 -13.76
C LYS A 294 -13.67 -15.25 -13.09
N GLN A 295 -13.61 -16.56 -13.29
CA GLN A 295 -14.57 -17.53 -12.71
C GLN A 295 -13.95 -18.45 -11.66
N ASN A 296 -12.66 -18.77 -11.79
CA ASN A 296 -11.91 -19.62 -10.87
C ASN A 296 -11.35 -18.79 -9.69
N ILE A 297 -12.27 -18.16 -8.96
CA ILE A 297 -11.96 -17.30 -7.82
C ILE A 297 -12.97 -17.52 -6.68
N HIS A 298 -12.45 -17.80 -5.49
CA HIS A 298 -13.22 -17.90 -4.27
C HIS A 298 -12.79 -16.79 -3.31
N MET A 299 -13.75 -16.15 -2.63
CA MET A 299 -13.47 -15.23 -1.54
C MET A 299 -14.15 -15.71 -0.26
N GLU A 300 -13.40 -15.75 0.83
CA GLU A 300 -13.88 -16.08 2.17
C GLU A 300 -13.59 -14.92 3.12
N ILE A 301 -14.65 -14.40 3.75
CA ILE A 301 -14.56 -13.35 4.78
C ILE A 301 -14.88 -13.95 6.15
N GLN A 302 -13.96 -13.78 7.09
CA GLN A 302 -14.09 -14.27 8.46
C GLN A 302 -14.48 -13.16 9.44
N ASN A 303 -15.18 -13.50 10.52
CA ASN A 303 -15.59 -12.51 11.52
C ASN A 303 -14.38 -12.08 12.36
N GLY A 304 -13.69 -11.00 12.02
CA GLY A 304 -12.44 -10.55 12.65
C GLY A 304 -12.50 -10.18 14.15
N ASP A 305 -13.56 -10.48 14.90
CA ASP A 305 -13.72 -10.15 16.33
C ASP A 305 -12.68 -10.78 17.27
N ASN A 306 -11.94 -11.82 16.84
CA ASN A 306 -10.88 -12.47 17.63
C ASN A 306 -9.66 -12.74 16.77
N VAL A 307 -9.05 -11.67 16.25
CA VAL A 307 -7.82 -11.74 15.45
C VAL A 307 -6.72 -12.49 16.22
N THR A 308 -6.44 -13.74 15.82
CA THR A 308 -5.33 -14.55 16.38
C THR A 308 -4.34 -15.06 15.34
N SER A 309 -4.54 -14.75 14.05
CA SER A 309 -3.58 -15.12 13.00
C SER A 309 -2.23 -14.42 13.16
N SER A 310 -1.18 -15.09 12.69
CA SER A 310 0.19 -14.64 12.57
C SER A 310 0.29 -13.43 11.63
N GLY A 311 0.20 -12.24 12.21
CA GLY A 311 0.17 -10.95 11.50
C GLY A 311 -1.00 -10.05 11.89
N GLY A 312 -1.97 -10.58 12.66
CA GLY A 312 -3.03 -9.76 13.22
C GLY A 312 -4.07 -9.28 12.20
N HIS A 313 -4.23 -9.99 11.09
CA HIS A 313 -5.18 -9.63 10.03
C HIS A 313 -6.54 -10.32 10.20
N CYS A 314 -6.50 -11.58 10.62
CA CYS A 314 -7.66 -12.46 10.62
C CYS A 314 -7.72 -13.35 11.88
N ASN A 315 -8.81 -14.09 12.05
CA ASN A 315 -9.05 -14.90 13.24
C ASN A 315 -8.15 -16.12 13.40
N HIS A 316 -7.72 -16.76 12.31
CA HIS A 316 -7.02 -18.05 12.36
C HIS A 316 -5.82 -18.11 11.43
N ASP A 317 -4.81 -18.92 11.72
CA ASP A 317 -3.75 -19.13 10.72
C ASP A 317 -4.22 -20.07 9.61
N ILE A 318 -4.01 -19.64 8.36
CA ILE A 318 -4.25 -20.49 7.18
C ILE A 318 -3.18 -21.58 7.03
N VAL A 319 -2.11 -21.52 7.82
CA VAL A 319 -1.00 -22.50 7.84
C VAL A 319 -0.81 -23.11 9.23
N SER A 320 -0.29 -24.33 9.31
CA SER A 320 0.08 -24.96 10.57
C SER A 320 1.21 -25.97 10.36
N SER A 321 2.17 -26.02 11.28
CA SER A 321 3.23 -27.06 11.28
C SER A 321 2.76 -28.39 11.87
N GLU A 322 1.66 -28.39 12.64
CA GLU A 322 1.17 -29.57 13.39
C GLU A 322 0.13 -30.40 12.61
N LYS A 323 -0.52 -29.79 11.60
CA LYS A 323 -1.54 -30.43 10.76
C LYS A 323 -1.67 -29.69 9.44
N ILE A 324 -2.10 -30.40 8.40
CA ILE A 324 -2.53 -29.77 7.15
C ILE A 324 -3.85 -29.04 7.40
N THR A 325 -3.86 -27.74 7.15
CA THR A 325 -5.08 -26.93 7.19
C THR A 325 -5.91 -27.15 5.92
N PRO A 326 -7.21 -26.83 5.92
CA PRO A 326 -8.02 -26.85 4.70
C PRO A 326 -7.45 -25.97 3.57
N TYR A 327 -6.81 -24.85 3.91
CA TYR A 327 -6.24 -23.92 2.92
C TYR A 327 -4.93 -24.45 2.32
N MET A 328 -4.08 -25.08 3.13
CA MET A 328 -2.89 -25.77 2.63
C MET A 328 -3.30 -26.93 1.72
N ALA A 329 -4.29 -27.73 2.13
CA ALA A 329 -4.84 -28.81 1.30
C ALA A 329 -5.39 -28.26 -0.02
N TRP A 330 -6.19 -27.19 0.03
CA TRP A 330 -6.69 -26.51 -1.17
C TRP A 330 -5.53 -26.12 -2.09
N LEU A 331 -4.49 -25.46 -1.58
CA LEU A 331 -3.36 -25.01 -2.39
C LEU A 331 -2.67 -26.19 -3.09
N TYR A 332 -2.44 -27.30 -2.39
CA TYR A 332 -1.79 -28.48 -2.95
C TYR A 332 -2.62 -29.24 -3.99
N GLU A 333 -3.95 -29.11 -3.96
CA GLU A 333 -4.87 -29.70 -4.95
C GLU A 333 -4.89 -28.97 -6.29
N GLN A 334 -4.29 -27.77 -6.37
CA GLN A 334 -4.36 -26.95 -7.58
C GLN A 334 -3.45 -27.48 -8.68
N THR A 335 -3.83 -27.24 -9.93
CA THR A 335 -3.02 -27.55 -11.09
C THR A 335 -3.26 -26.49 -12.15
N LYS A 336 -2.20 -26.04 -12.79
CA LYS A 336 -2.24 -25.00 -13.81
C LYS A 336 -3.27 -25.34 -14.91
N SER A 337 -4.04 -24.35 -15.32
CA SER A 337 -5.10 -24.49 -16.33
C SER A 337 -6.24 -25.45 -15.97
N VAL A 338 -6.34 -25.89 -14.71
CA VAL A 338 -7.47 -26.67 -14.19
C VAL A 338 -8.26 -25.81 -13.21
N PRO A 339 -9.45 -25.30 -13.60
CA PRO A 339 -10.25 -24.46 -12.71
C PRO A 339 -10.78 -25.28 -11.53
N PHE A 340 -10.54 -24.84 -10.30
CA PHE A 340 -11.05 -25.51 -9.10
C PHE A 340 -12.56 -25.31 -8.90
N ILE A 341 -13.07 -24.17 -9.37
CA ILE A 341 -14.48 -23.84 -9.50
C ILE A 341 -14.70 -23.19 -10.86
N THR A 342 -15.91 -23.36 -11.41
CA THR A 342 -16.27 -22.86 -12.75
C THR A 342 -17.19 -21.64 -12.70
N THR A 343 -17.48 -21.16 -11.49
CA THR A 343 -18.26 -19.97 -11.23
C THR A 343 -17.66 -19.33 -10.00
N ALA A 344 -17.48 -18.02 -10.03
CA ALA A 344 -16.93 -17.30 -8.89
C ALA A 344 -17.82 -17.49 -7.65
N GLU A 345 -17.20 -17.73 -6.51
CA GLU A 345 -17.90 -18.01 -5.26
C GLU A 345 -17.43 -17.07 -4.15
N LYS A 346 -18.33 -16.77 -3.22
CA LYS A 346 -18.04 -15.99 -2.03
C LYS A 346 -18.70 -16.63 -0.82
N THR A 347 -17.98 -16.70 0.29
CA THR A 347 -18.47 -17.13 1.60
C THR A 347 -18.15 -16.08 2.66
N GLU A 348 -19.09 -15.88 3.59
CA GLU A 348 -19.00 -14.91 4.67
C GLU A 348 -19.43 -15.63 5.96
N GLU A 349 -18.60 -15.61 7.00
CA GLU A 349 -18.90 -16.31 8.27
C GLU A 349 -20.11 -15.71 9.00
N ASP A 350 -20.31 -14.40 8.88
CA ASP A 350 -21.44 -13.68 9.46
C ASP A 350 -22.17 -12.83 8.41
N THR A 351 -23.38 -12.39 8.75
CA THR A 351 -24.09 -11.42 7.92
C THR A 351 -23.50 -10.03 8.18
N TYR A 352 -22.58 -9.60 7.33
CA TYR A 352 -21.95 -8.28 7.41
C TYR A 352 -22.83 -7.16 6.83
N ALA A 353 -24.13 -7.17 7.14
CA ALA A 353 -25.10 -6.15 6.71
C ALA A 353 -24.80 -4.75 7.29
N ASP A 354 -23.82 -4.68 8.18
CA ASP A 354 -23.52 -3.57 9.08
C ASP A 354 -22.09 -3.04 8.94
N TYR A 355 -21.38 -3.27 7.82
CA TYR A 355 -20.33 -2.30 7.44
C TYR A 355 -21.03 -1.04 6.93
N SER A 356 -21.65 -0.38 7.90
CA SER A 356 -21.79 1.04 7.94
C SER A 356 -20.43 1.67 7.74
N TRP A 357 -20.12 2.04 6.50
CA TRP A 357 -19.23 3.16 6.18
C TRP A 357 -19.32 4.23 7.28
N ALA A 358 -18.25 4.96 7.63
CA ALA A 358 -18.39 6.16 8.47
C ALA A 358 -19.47 7.13 7.94
N GLY A 359 -19.75 7.08 6.63
CA GLY A 359 -20.95 7.67 6.05
C GLY A 359 -22.25 7.14 6.68
N ARG A 360 -22.44 5.80 6.79
CA ARG A 360 -23.67 5.11 7.28
C ARG A 360 -24.12 5.52 8.71
N LEU A 361 -23.24 6.10 9.52
CA LEU A 361 -23.59 6.60 10.86
C LEU A 361 -24.08 8.05 10.87
N VAL A 362 -23.85 8.82 9.81
CA VAL A 362 -24.08 10.27 9.79
C VAL A 362 -25.10 10.72 8.76
N PHE A 363 -25.15 10.11 7.58
CA PHE A 363 -26.19 10.41 6.60
C PHE A 363 -27.48 9.57 6.80
N ALA A 364 -27.61 8.90 7.97
CA ALA A 364 -28.73 8.02 8.36
C ALA A 364 -30.07 8.67 8.32
N ASP A 365 -30.03 9.95 8.60
CA ASP A 365 -31.19 10.80 8.71
C ASP A 365 -31.41 11.64 7.44
N MET A 366 -30.58 11.48 6.39
CA MET A 366 -30.81 12.13 5.08
C MET A 366 -31.84 11.36 4.26
N ASP A 367 -32.92 12.05 3.87
CA ASP A 367 -33.99 11.48 3.05
C ASP A 367 -33.44 10.95 1.71
N GLY A 368 -33.68 9.67 1.41
CA GLY A 368 -33.13 8.98 0.24
C GLY A 368 -31.90 8.11 0.52
N TRP A 369 -31.32 8.19 1.72
CA TRP A 369 -30.21 7.34 2.15
C TRP A 369 -30.68 5.99 2.69
N THR A 370 -31.35 5.21 1.84
CA THR A 370 -31.77 3.83 2.16
C THR A 370 -30.95 2.76 1.44
N THR A 371 -29.88 3.16 0.77
CA THR A 371 -28.91 2.25 0.18
C THR A 371 -27.52 2.84 0.32
N ALA A 372 -26.87 2.62 1.48
CA ALA A 372 -25.46 2.27 1.39
C ALA A 372 -25.44 1.03 0.50
N ASN A 373 -24.90 1.14 -0.72
CA ASN A 373 -24.78 -0.02 -1.58
C ASN A 373 -24.08 -1.10 -0.77
N ASP A 374 -24.67 -2.29 -0.73
CA ASP A 374 -24.03 -3.47 -0.19
C ASP A 374 -22.66 -3.61 -0.85
N TYR A 375 -21.56 -3.40 -0.10
CA TYR A 375 -20.21 -3.39 -0.68
C TYR A 375 -19.85 -4.74 -1.30
N ALA A 376 -20.47 -5.79 -0.76
CA ALA A 376 -20.43 -7.14 -1.28
C ALA A 376 -20.99 -7.28 -2.70
N ASN A 377 -21.67 -6.24 -3.21
CA ASN A 377 -22.23 -6.10 -4.55
C ASN A 377 -21.90 -4.73 -5.20
N TRP A 378 -21.01 -3.91 -4.63
CA TRP A 378 -20.77 -2.53 -5.07
C TRP A 378 -19.69 -2.42 -6.15
N THR A 379 -20.03 -1.63 -7.16
CA THR A 379 -19.11 -1.01 -8.13
C THR A 379 -19.31 0.51 -8.00
N GLU A 380 -18.23 1.29 -7.94
CA GLU A 380 -18.33 2.76 -7.81
C GLU A 380 -19.08 3.37 -9.01
N PRO A 381 -20.25 3.99 -8.82
CA PRO A 381 -20.94 4.67 -9.90
C PRO A 381 -20.27 6.02 -10.19
N ALA A 382 -20.15 6.39 -11.47
CA ALA A 382 -19.58 7.67 -11.91
C ALA A 382 -20.37 8.90 -11.40
N ASP A 383 -21.65 8.72 -11.04
CA ASP A 383 -22.50 9.75 -10.43
C ASP A 383 -22.75 9.41 -8.95
N ASN A 384 -22.35 10.30 -8.04
CA ASN A 384 -22.59 10.15 -6.61
C ASN A 384 -23.59 11.21 -6.09
N SER A 385 -24.87 10.98 -6.40
CA SER A 385 -25.97 11.88 -6.04
C SER A 385 -26.08 12.15 -4.53
N THR A 386 -25.55 11.27 -3.68
CA THR A 386 -25.56 11.42 -2.23
C THR A 386 -24.52 12.44 -1.77
N TRP A 387 -23.31 12.38 -2.32
CA TRP A 387 -22.30 13.41 -2.06
C TRP A 387 -22.77 14.77 -2.58
N ASP A 388 -23.38 14.79 -3.76
CA ASP A 388 -23.96 16.02 -4.32
C ASP A 388 -25.04 16.61 -3.41
N GLN A 389 -25.88 15.77 -2.81
CA GLN A 389 -26.90 16.20 -1.85
C GLN A 389 -26.25 16.70 -0.54
N ALA A 390 -25.26 16.00 0.01
CA ALA A 390 -24.54 16.45 1.20
C ALA A 390 -23.80 17.78 0.97
N LYS A 391 -23.25 17.99 -0.23
CA LYS A 391 -22.66 19.28 -0.65
C LYS A 391 -23.70 20.37 -0.80
N ALA A 392 -24.88 20.05 -1.36
CA ALA A 392 -25.97 21.00 -1.51
C ALA A 392 -26.57 21.42 -0.15
N ASP A 393 -26.65 20.47 0.80
CA ASP A 393 -27.15 20.69 2.15
C ASP A 393 -26.07 21.22 3.11
N SER A 394 -24.80 21.22 2.68
CA SER A 394 -23.68 21.75 3.44
C SER A 394 -23.99 23.16 3.89
N LYS A 395 -23.81 23.42 5.19
CA LYS A 395 -23.90 24.79 5.71
C LYS A 395 -22.89 25.66 4.98
N ALA A 396 -23.34 26.83 4.54
CA ALA A 396 -22.45 27.83 3.95
C ALA A 396 -21.40 28.25 4.99
N LEU A 397 -20.17 28.47 4.52
CA LEU A 397 -19.13 29.10 5.34
C LEU A 397 -19.68 30.44 5.86
N VAL A 398 -19.46 30.70 7.14
CA VAL A 398 -19.92 31.95 7.77
C VAL A 398 -18.82 32.99 7.73
N ASP A 399 -19.20 34.25 7.56
CA ASP A 399 -18.27 35.38 7.64
C ASP A 399 -17.93 35.61 9.12
N ALA A 400 -16.66 35.45 9.51
CA ALA A 400 -16.20 35.74 10.87
C ALA A 400 -14.78 36.36 10.87
N GLY A 401 -14.49 37.06 11.98
CA GLY A 401 -13.26 37.82 12.19
C GLY A 401 -11.99 36.96 12.34
N GLU A 402 -10.85 37.63 12.60
CA GLU A 402 -9.54 37.00 12.72
C GLU A 402 -9.53 35.86 13.76
N THR A 403 -9.22 34.65 13.29
CA THR A 403 -9.04 33.43 14.11
C THR A 403 -7.81 33.56 15.01
N THR A 404 -7.98 33.38 16.33
CA THR A 404 -6.88 33.47 17.33
C THR A 404 -6.80 32.26 18.28
N GLY A 405 -7.61 31.22 18.03
CA GLY A 405 -7.67 30.02 18.86
C GLY A 405 -6.50 29.06 18.64
N LYS A 406 -6.57 27.92 19.32
CA LYS A 406 -5.51 26.90 19.34
C LYS A 406 -5.69 25.89 18.21
N ILE A 407 -4.61 25.20 17.84
CA ILE A 407 -4.66 24.08 16.89
C ILE A 407 -4.93 22.77 17.63
N VAL A 408 -6.00 22.07 17.25
CA VAL A 408 -6.41 20.76 17.75
C VAL A 408 -6.17 19.70 16.69
N LEU A 409 -5.45 18.62 17.03
CA LEU A 409 -5.07 17.58 16.09
C LEU A 409 -6.11 16.45 16.03
N GLY A 410 -6.54 16.09 14.82
CA GLY A 410 -7.30 14.88 14.52
C GLY A 410 -6.60 14.05 13.44
N LYS A 411 -7.10 12.83 13.23
CA LYS A 411 -6.55 11.90 12.24
C LYS A 411 -7.65 11.14 11.53
N VAL A 412 -7.48 10.98 10.22
CA VAL A 412 -8.24 10.05 9.38
C VAL A 412 -7.26 9.12 8.66
N ARG A 413 -7.69 7.88 8.41
CA ARG A 413 -6.90 6.90 7.66
C ARG A 413 -7.66 6.47 6.41
N ILE A 414 -7.09 6.76 5.24
CA ILE A 414 -7.62 6.26 3.96
C ILE A 414 -7.51 4.73 3.96
N GLY A 415 -8.61 4.05 3.67
CA GLY A 415 -8.74 2.59 3.78
C GLY A 415 -9.51 2.16 5.01
N ASP A 416 -9.34 2.82 6.15
CA ASP A 416 -9.95 2.42 7.42
C ASP A 416 -10.98 3.48 7.82
N GLU A 417 -12.17 3.40 7.22
CA GLU A 417 -13.18 4.45 7.38
C GLU A 417 -13.69 4.54 8.83
N THR A 418 -13.52 3.49 9.62
CA THR A 418 -13.86 3.44 11.05
C THR A 418 -12.82 4.08 11.97
N ALA A 419 -11.57 4.23 11.54
CA ALA A 419 -10.51 4.86 12.32
C ALA A 419 -10.48 6.39 12.17
N THR A 420 -11.56 7.06 12.61
CA THR A 420 -11.44 8.45 13.07
C THR A 420 -10.90 8.44 14.48
N SER A 421 -9.59 8.37 14.65
CA SER A 421 -8.96 8.41 15.97
C SER A 421 -8.83 9.86 16.43
N TYR A 422 -9.72 10.27 17.31
CA TYR A 422 -9.48 11.36 18.25
C TYR A 422 -8.70 10.77 19.40
N ASP A 423 -7.45 11.17 19.58
CA ASP A 423 -6.55 10.41 20.46
C ASP A 423 -6.88 10.56 21.96
N ASP A 424 -7.78 9.71 22.42
CA ASP A 424 -7.88 9.25 23.79
C ASP A 424 -8.15 7.74 23.76
N ALA A 425 -7.12 6.98 23.36
CA ALA A 425 -7.09 5.52 23.26
C ALA A 425 -7.40 4.78 24.58
N THR A 426 -7.75 5.51 25.65
CA THR A 426 -8.12 4.98 26.97
C THR A 426 -9.61 5.12 27.31
N LYS A 427 -10.43 5.72 26.43
CA LYS A 427 -11.87 5.90 26.65
C LYS A 427 -12.72 5.28 25.55
N ASP A 428 -13.85 4.69 25.95
CA ASP A 428 -14.95 4.37 25.03
C ASP A 428 -15.52 5.68 24.46
N ASN A 429 -15.51 5.86 23.13
CA ASN A 429 -16.00 7.04 22.39
C ASN A 429 -15.32 8.37 22.77
N PRO A 430 -14.04 8.58 22.41
CA PRO A 430 -13.35 9.82 22.70
C PRO A 430 -13.87 10.97 21.81
N VAL A 431 -14.71 11.84 22.37
CA VAL A 431 -15.12 13.08 21.69
C VAL A 431 -14.23 14.22 22.15
N VAL A 432 -13.47 14.81 21.21
CA VAL A 432 -12.62 15.98 21.47
C VAL A 432 -13.48 17.22 21.58
N THR A 433 -13.14 18.09 22.55
CA THR A 433 -13.82 19.36 22.77
C THR A 433 -12.95 20.51 22.25
N ILE A 434 -13.54 21.37 21.43
CA ILE A 434 -12.93 22.58 20.84
C ILE A 434 -13.70 23.83 21.28
N ALA A 435 -13.15 25.02 21.07
CA ALA A 435 -13.80 26.29 21.35
C ALA A 435 -14.03 27.12 20.06
N PRO A 436 -14.97 28.07 20.05
CA PRO A 436 -15.10 29.04 18.97
C PRO A 436 -13.77 29.75 18.68
N GLY A 437 -13.40 29.84 17.40
CA GLY A 437 -12.15 30.45 16.93
C GLY A 437 -10.93 29.52 16.96
N ASP A 438 -11.07 28.28 17.44
CA ASP A 438 -10.03 27.25 17.32
C ASP A 438 -9.87 26.77 15.86
N GLU A 439 -8.66 26.29 15.57
CA GLU A 439 -8.32 25.61 14.33
C GLU A 439 -8.20 24.11 14.59
N VAL A 440 -8.71 23.31 13.68
CA VAL A 440 -8.62 21.85 13.73
C VAL A 440 -7.78 21.37 12.55
N ALA A 441 -6.71 20.64 12.82
CA ALA A 441 -5.87 20.02 11.81
C ALA A 441 -6.16 18.51 11.75
N ILE A 442 -6.83 18.07 10.68
CA ILE A 442 -7.14 16.66 10.44
C ILE A 442 -6.08 16.05 9.52
N THR A 443 -5.13 15.35 10.10
CA THR A 443 -4.06 14.70 9.34
C THR A 443 -4.57 13.51 8.55
N VAL A 444 -4.07 13.36 7.32
CA VAL A 444 -4.46 12.29 6.41
C VAL A 444 -3.37 11.22 6.41
N GLN A 445 -3.70 10.00 6.83
CA GLN A 445 -2.76 8.88 6.79
C GLN A 445 -3.14 7.89 5.69
N GLY A 446 -2.19 7.52 4.84
CA GLY A 446 -2.29 6.35 3.98
C GLY A 446 -1.97 5.06 4.74
N TYR A 447 -2.61 3.97 4.35
CA TYR A 447 -2.51 2.66 5.02
C TYR A 447 -1.08 2.15 5.29
N THR A 448 -0.13 2.34 4.36
CA THR A 448 1.28 1.90 4.51
C THR A 448 2.21 2.94 5.15
N GLY A 449 1.66 4.03 5.70
CA GLY A 449 2.41 5.00 6.50
C GLY A 449 3.23 6.04 5.71
N GLY A 450 3.16 6.06 4.37
CA GLY A 450 3.95 7.00 3.55
C GLY A 450 3.25 8.31 3.13
N TYR A 451 1.95 8.28 2.82
CA TYR A 451 1.27 9.44 2.19
C TYR A 451 1.13 10.68 3.04
N GLY A 452 1.01 10.49 4.35
CA GLY A 452 0.76 11.60 5.25
C GLY A 452 1.92 12.59 5.28
N ASP A 453 3.10 12.22 4.77
CA ASP A 453 4.33 13.00 4.82
C ASP A 453 4.84 13.46 3.43
N ASP A 454 4.08 13.24 2.35
CA ASP A 454 4.43 13.66 0.96
C ASP A 454 3.24 14.34 0.25
N TRP A 455 3.25 15.67 0.27
CA TRP A 455 2.23 16.51 -0.37
C TRP A 455 2.16 16.32 -1.89
N ASP A 456 3.29 16.23 -2.57
CA ASP A 456 3.32 16.23 -4.03
C ASP A 456 2.76 14.90 -4.56
N ALA A 457 3.11 13.78 -3.92
CA ALA A 457 2.51 12.49 -4.22
C ALA A 457 1.01 12.47 -3.91
N PHE A 458 0.61 13.00 -2.75
CA PHE A 458 -0.80 13.04 -2.36
C PHE A 458 -1.65 13.87 -3.33
N ASN A 459 -1.24 15.11 -3.60
CA ASN A 459 -2.00 16.07 -4.41
C ASN A 459 -2.04 15.69 -5.90
N LYS A 460 -1.15 14.81 -6.36
CA LYS A 460 -1.20 14.25 -7.73
C LYS A 460 -2.28 13.18 -7.89
N GLU A 461 -2.58 12.44 -6.83
CA GLU A 461 -3.39 11.22 -6.92
C GLU A 461 -4.77 11.36 -6.26
N TRP A 462 -4.87 12.22 -5.25
CA TRP A 462 -6.05 12.36 -4.42
C TRP A 462 -6.68 13.74 -4.57
N ALA A 463 -7.97 13.75 -4.87
CA ALA A 463 -8.83 14.89 -4.68
C ALA A 463 -9.53 14.77 -3.32
N VAL A 464 -9.58 15.87 -2.58
CA VAL A 464 -10.28 15.95 -1.30
C VAL A 464 -11.42 16.95 -1.42
N ASP A 465 -12.60 16.53 -0.99
CA ASP A 465 -13.79 17.36 -0.92
C ASP A 465 -14.41 17.27 0.48
N TRP A 466 -15.21 18.26 0.85
CA TRP A 466 -15.80 18.34 2.20
C TRP A 466 -17.22 18.93 2.20
N ALA A 467 -18.00 18.54 3.20
CA ALA A 467 -19.32 19.09 3.51
C ALA A 467 -19.46 19.37 5.01
N VAL A 468 -19.93 20.57 5.35
CA VAL A 468 -20.21 20.98 6.73
C VAL A 468 -21.62 20.55 7.08
N LEU A 469 -21.74 19.54 7.95
CA LEU A 469 -23.02 18.94 8.31
C LEU A 469 -23.65 19.65 9.51
N GLU A 470 -22.83 19.94 10.53
CA GLU A 470 -23.23 20.67 11.73
C GLU A 470 -22.13 21.67 12.12
N GLY A 471 -22.51 22.72 12.83
CA GLY A 471 -21.55 23.75 13.26
C GLY A 471 -21.42 24.98 12.36
N SER A 472 -20.42 25.80 12.67
CA SER A 472 -20.09 27.07 11.98
C SER A 472 -18.59 27.15 11.73
N VAL A 473 -18.20 27.15 10.47
CA VAL A 473 -16.79 27.24 10.05
C VAL A 473 -16.60 28.42 9.09
N THR A 474 -15.43 29.04 9.14
CA THR A 474 -15.05 30.15 8.26
C THR A 474 -14.31 29.67 7.03
N ASP A 475 -13.51 28.62 7.19
CA ASP A 475 -12.68 28.07 6.13
C ASP A 475 -12.39 26.59 6.34
N ILE A 476 -12.25 25.87 5.23
CA ILE A 476 -11.73 24.50 5.20
C ILE A 476 -10.79 24.41 4.00
N GLU A 477 -9.57 23.95 4.24
CA GLU A 477 -8.58 23.75 3.18
C GLU A 477 -7.79 22.45 3.35
N LEU A 478 -7.36 21.88 2.24
CA LEU A 478 -6.33 20.84 2.22
C LEU A 478 -4.97 21.54 2.11
N THR A 479 -4.04 21.25 3.02
CA THR A 479 -2.75 21.93 3.10
C THR A 479 -1.65 21.03 3.66
N HIS A 480 -0.41 21.50 3.54
CA HIS A 480 0.75 20.93 4.21
C HIS A 480 1.58 21.99 4.95
N GLU A 481 1.03 23.21 5.13
CA GLU A 481 1.76 24.30 5.75
C GLU A 481 2.16 23.99 7.19
N ALA A 482 3.37 24.38 7.56
CA ALA A 482 3.86 24.26 8.93
C ALA A 482 3.06 25.14 9.89
N SER A 483 2.78 24.63 11.10
CA SER A 483 2.04 25.42 12.10
C SER A 483 2.96 26.46 12.73
N ALA A 484 2.52 27.72 12.75
CA ALA A 484 3.26 28.80 13.42
C ALA A 484 3.23 28.68 14.95
N GLU A 485 2.19 28.04 15.49
CA GLU A 485 1.99 27.79 16.91
C GLU A 485 2.16 26.28 17.26
N PRO A 486 2.59 25.94 18.48
CA PRO A 486 2.67 24.56 18.93
C PRO A 486 1.30 23.86 18.97
N VAL A 487 1.25 22.62 18.50
CA VAL A 487 0.05 21.78 18.54
C VAL A 487 -0.22 21.35 19.98
N LEU A 488 -1.40 21.66 20.51
CA LEU A 488 -1.79 21.24 21.86
C LEU A 488 -2.30 19.80 21.81
N ARG A 489 -1.53 18.89 22.43
CA ARG A 489 -1.89 17.49 22.62
C ARG A 489 -2.67 17.32 23.94
N PRO A 490 -3.70 16.45 24.00
CA PRO A 490 -4.26 16.02 25.27
C PRO A 490 -3.19 15.37 26.16
N ASP A 491 -3.16 15.67 27.46
CA ASP A 491 -2.18 15.15 28.42
C ASP A 491 -2.16 13.61 28.56
N THR A 492 -3.16 12.93 27.99
CA THR A 492 -3.34 11.47 28.01
C THR A 492 -2.61 10.75 26.88
N VAL A 493 -2.05 11.48 25.91
CA VAL A 493 -1.32 10.92 24.77
C VAL A 493 0.09 10.51 25.21
N THR A 494 0.38 9.21 25.24
CA THR A 494 1.75 8.72 25.41
C THR A 494 2.44 8.69 24.05
N LEU A 495 3.67 9.21 23.98
CA LEU A 495 4.56 8.96 22.85
C LEU A 495 4.59 7.44 22.64
N ALA A 496 4.26 6.96 21.44
CA ALA A 496 4.33 5.55 21.10
C ALA A 496 5.80 5.08 21.19
N ASN A 497 6.22 4.71 22.40
CA ASN A 497 7.53 4.13 22.65
C ASN A 497 7.44 2.62 22.48
N GLY A 498 7.89 2.13 21.34
CA GLY A 498 8.46 0.78 21.19
C GLY A 498 7.64 -0.21 20.35
N GLY A 499 8.27 -0.76 19.30
CA GLY A 499 8.10 -2.19 19.00
C GLY A 499 8.08 -2.68 17.55
N GLY A 500 8.02 -1.83 16.51
CA GLY A 500 8.00 -2.32 15.13
C GLY A 500 8.41 -1.28 14.07
N PRO A 501 8.87 -1.71 12.87
CA PRO A 501 9.46 -0.84 11.85
C PRO A 501 8.49 0.16 11.19
N ASN A 502 7.18 0.09 11.48
CA ASN A 502 6.16 1.09 11.09
C ASN A 502 6.24 2.40 11.90
N VAL A 503 7.45 2.83 12.29
CA VAL A 503 7.69 4.04 13.10
C VAL A 503 7.88 5.32 12.29
N ASN A 504 7.53 5.32 11.00
CA ASN A 504 7.16 6.58 10.30
C ASN A 504 5.75 7.06 10.70
N ASN A 505 5.36 6.86 11.96
CA ASN A 505 4.25 7.60 12.59
C ASN A 505 4.79 8.95 13.08
N SER A 506 5.18 9.82 12.14
CA SER A 506 5.78 11.15 12.39
C SER A 506 4.92 12.04 13.31
N LEU A 507 3.61 11.84 13.32
CA LEU A 507 2.64 12.71 14.00
C LEU A 507 2.68 12.69 15.54
N TYR A 508 3.29 11.69 16.16
CA TYR A 508 3.42 11.66 17.62
C TYR A 508 4.78 12.11 18.14
N ASN A 509 5.76 12.30 17.26
CA ASN A 509 7.12 12.62 17.70
C ASN A 509 7.37 14.12 17.83
N GLU A 510 6.50 14.97 17.28
CA GLU A 510 6.72 16.42 17.19
C GLU A 510 5.58 17.24 17.83
N ASN A 511 5.90 18.43 18.36
CA ASN A 511 4.94 19.35 19.02
C ASN A 511 4.39 20.40 18.03
N THR A 512 4.56 20.18 16.73
CA THR A 512 4.34 21.16 15.65
C THR A 512 4.06 20.40 14.36
N LEU A 513 3.26 20.98 13.45
CA LEU A 513 3.22 20.55 12.05
C LEU A 513 4.47 21.13 11.37
N ASP A 514 5.33 20.27 10.81
CA ASP A 514 6.68 20.66 10.38
C ASP A 514 6.77 21.04 8.88
N GLY A 515 5.63 21.01 8.19
CA GLY A 515 5.53 21.32 6.77
C GLY A 515 5.59 20.11 5.85
N LYS A 516 5.79 18.90 6.41
CA LYS A 516 5.80 17.65 5.65
C LYS A 516 4.42 16.98 5.62
N GLN A 517 3.59 17.22 6.64
CA GLN A 517 2.34 16.49 6.76
C GLN A 517 1.21 17.04 5.90
N VAL A 518 0.44 16.17 5.25
CA VAL A 518 -0.83 16.52 4.58
C VAL A 518 -1.98 16.49 5.59
N TYR A 519 -2.74 17.57 5.66
CA TYR A 519 -3.91 17.66 6.55
C TYR A 519 -5.02 18.55 5.99
N VAL A 520 -6.25 18.28 6.43
CA VAL A 520 -7.39 19.16 6.23
C VAL A 520 -7.49 20.11 7.42
N LYS A 521 -7.30 21.40 7.16
CA LYS A 521 -7.43 22.48 8.14
C LYS A 521 -8.87 22.95 8.17
N ILE A 522 -9.49 22.98 9.35
CA ILE A 522 -10.87 23.42 9.56
C ILE A 522 -10.85 24.57 10.56
N GLN A 523 -11.29 25.76 10.14
CA GLN A 523 -11.33 26.95 10.98
C GLN A 523 -12.74 27.17 11.53
N THR A 524 -12.88 27.14 12.85
CA THR A 524 -14.17 27.40 13.49
C THR A 524 -14.44 28.90 13.60
N ALA A 525 -15.71 29.28 13.47
CA ALA A 525 -16.10 30.68 13.57
C ALA A 525 -16.09 31.17 15.02
N ASP A 526 -15.67 32.42 15.27
CA ASP A 526 -15.76 33.07 16.59
C ASP A 526 -17.22 33.18 17.09
N ASN A 527 -18.16 33.39 16.16
CA ASN A 527 -19.60 33.44 16.42
C ASN A 527 -20.25 32.07 16.23
N TYR A 528 -19.63 31.03 16.78
CA TYR A 528 -20.04 29.64 16.57
C TYR A 528 -21.48 29.37 17.05
N GLU A 529 -22.32 28.82 16.17
CA GLU A 529 -23.66 28.35 16.52
C GLU A 529 -23.71 26.84 16.77
N GLY A 530 -24.11 26.45 17.98
CA GLY A 530 -24.30 25.06 18.39
C GLY A 530 -23.27 24.57 19.43
N ASP A 531 -23.37 23.30 19.77
CA ASP A 531 -22.52 22.57 20.72
C ASP A 531 -21.74 21.40 20.07
N THR A 532 -21.90 21.21 18.75
CA THR A 532 -21.21 20.19 17.96
C THR A 532 -20.66 20.76 16.66
N LEU A 533 -19.54 20.22 16.18
CA LEU A 533 -19.00 20.40 14.83
C LEU A 533 -18.99 19.05 14.14
N LYS A 534 -19.62 18.94 12.96
CA LYS A 534 -19.53 17.75 12.11
C LYS A 534 -19.15 18.14 10.69
N VAL A 535 -18.04 17.62 10.21
CA VAL A 535 -17.56 17.82 8.84
C VAL A 535 -17.35 16.47 8.19
N ALA A 536 -17.97 16.24 7.04
CA ALA A 536 -17.68 15.08 6.21
C ALA A 536 -16.51 15.42 5.27
N LEU A 537 -15.53 14.52 5.20
CA LEU A 537 -14.39 14.54 4.30
C LEU A 537 -14.55 13.39 3.32
N ARG A 538 -14.37 13.67 2.03
CA ARG A 538 -14.33 12.70 0.94
C ARG A 538 -12.96 12.75 0.29
N PHE A 539 -12.29 11.60 0.21
CA PHE A 539 -11.03 11.39 -0.48
C PHE A 539 -11.31 10.55 -1.71
N THR A 540 -11.10 11.12 -2.89
CA THR A 540 -11.31 10.44 -4.17
C THR A 540 -10.02 10.32 -4.93
N ARG A 541 -9.83 9.18 -5.59
CA ARG A 541 -8.73 8.91 -6.50
C ARG A 541 -9.27 8.33 -7.80
N ASP A 542 -8.74 8.79 -8.92
CA ASP A 542 -8.96 8.17 -10.23
C ASP A 542 -8.01 6.97 -10.39
N LEU A 543 -8.56 5.80 -10.68
CA LEU A 543 -7.81 4.56 -10.89
C LEU A 543 -7.62 4.27 -12.39
N GLY A 544 -8.14 5.11 -13.28
CA GLY A 544 -8.15 4.91 -14.72
C GLY A 544 -9.33 4.05 -15.20
N ASN A 545 -9.60 4.08 -16.51
CA ASN A 545 -10.65 3.29 -17.17
C ASN A 545 -12.09 3.47 -16.62
N GLY A 546 -12.34 4.60 -15.95
CA GLY A 546 -13.64 4.90 -15.33
C GLY A 546 -13.82 4.30 -13.94
N GLU A 547 -12.76 3.74 -13.35
CA GLU A 547 -12.71 3.27 -11.97
C GLU A 547 -12.22 4.38 -11.04
N TYR A 548 -12.81 4.45 -9.86
CA TYR A 548 -12.44 5.40 -8.82
C TYR A 548 -12.29 4.66 -7.49
N ALA A 549 -11.54 5.25 -6.56
CA ALA A 549 -11.62 4.89 -5.16
C ALA A 549 -12.11 6.12 -4.39
N SER A 550 -13.16 5.95 -3.59
CA SER A 550 -13.68 7.01 -2.73
C SER A 550 -13.78 6.55 -1.29
N TYR A 551 -13.01 7.20 -0.43
CA TYR A 551 -13.02 7.02 1.02
C TYR A 551 -13.67 8.22 1.67
N TYR A 552 -14.34 8.01 2.79
CA TYR A 552 -14.94 9.14 3.49
C TYR A 552 -14.92 8.96 4.98
N HIS A 553 -14.74 10.08 5.64
CA HIS A 553 -14.69 10.19 7.08
C HIS A 553 -15.65 11.29 7.52
N VAL A 554 -16.26 11.12 8.69
CA VAL A 554 -16.92 12.24 9.35
C VAL A 554 -16.12 12.57 10.59
N VAL A 555 -15.65 13.82 10.64
CA VAL A 555 -15.03 14.33 11.83
C VAL A 555 -16.08 15.01 12.73
N ASN A 556 -16.13 14.61 14.01
CA ASN A 556 -17.08 15.10 15.01
C ASN A 556 -16.35 15.64 16.25
N PHE A 557 -16.73 16.84 16.68
CA PHE A 557 -16.22 17.50 17.88
C PHE A 557 -17.35 18.08 18.73
N ASN A 558 -17.16 18.09 20.04
CA ASN A 558 -17.97 18.94 20.92
C ASN A 558 -17.42 20.36 20.89
N VAL A 559 -18.29 21.36 20.93
CA VAL A 559 -17.89 22.77 20.98
C VAL A 559 -18.32 23.39 22.30
N GLN A 560 -17.34 23.84 23.08
CA GLN A 560 -17.55 24.52 24.34
C GLN A 560 -17.48 26.03 24.14
N GLN A 561 -18.63 26.69 24.35
CA GLN A 561 -18.82 28.14 24.24
C GLN A 561 -18.13 28.94 25.34
#